data_AF-A0A7D8UT94-F1
#
_entry.id   AF-A0A7D8UT94-F1
#
_cell.length_a   1.000
_cell.length_b   1.000
_cell.length_c   1.000
_cell.angle_alpha   90.00
_cell.angle_beta   90.00
_cell.angle_gamma   90.00
#
_symmetry.space_group_name_H-M   'P 1'
#
loop_
_entity.id
_entity.type
_entity.pdbx_description
1 polymer ?
#
loop_
_entity_poly.entity_id
_entity_poly.type
_entity_poly.pdbx_seq_one_letter_code
_entity_poly.pdbx_strand_id
1 'polypeptide(L)'
;MARYSAILSYRGFPLIPEKLASFMCMYRFVQWQISPTYETYKRLHDWQTPRPSQIIIPHPAWMDLPPWGKFREKVIENQARYDNLEFQNDYASNFSVSPLMDRHLSDISNMSMKKPFADKYPEFQDVCRFEEV
;
A
#
# COMPACT_ATOMS: atom_id res chain seq x y z
N MET A 1 -22.37 -6.29 13.55
CA MET A 1 -22.50 -5.05 12.75
C MET A 1 -21.42 -3.98 13.04
N ALA A 2 -20.48 -4.19 13.97
CA ALA A 2 -19.48 -3.16 14.34
C ALA A 2 -18.08 -3.36 13.73
N ARG A 3 -17.91 -4.26 12.74
CA ARG A 3 -16.57 -4.64 12.22
C ARG A 3 -16.12 -3.86 10.98
N TYR A 4 -17.03 -3.20 10.26
CA TYR A 4 -16.69 -2.42 9.05
C TYR A 4 -16.38 -0.94 9.32
N SER A 5 -16.81 -0.40 10.47
CA SER A 5 -16.58 1.02 10.80
C SER A 5 -15.11 1.34 11.07
N ALA A 6 -14.29 0.36 11.46
CA ALA A 6 -12.86 0.55 11.69
C ALA A 6 -12.11 0.92 10.40
N ILE A 7 -12.53 0.33 9.25
CA ILE A 7 -11.95 0.64 7.94
C ILE A 7 -12.46 2.00 7.42
N LEU A 8 -13.62 2.45 7.90
CA LEU A 8 -14.13 3.80 7.66
C LEU A 8 -13.62 4.84 8.67
N SER A 9 -12.93 4.41 9.74
CA SER A 9 -12.54 5.28 10.86
C SER A 9 -11.43 6.26 10.48
N TYR A 10 -11.32 7.34 11.27
CA TYR A 10 -10.38 8.45 11.08
C TYR A 10 -8.88 8.06 11.05
N ARG A 11 -8.54 6.80 11.40
CA ARG A 11 -7.16 6.27 11.38
C ARG A 11 -6.69 5.76 10.02
N GLY A 12 -7.55 5.76 9.00
CA GLY A 12 -7.22 5.30 7.65
C GLY A 12 -6.88 6.43 6.69
N PHE A 13 -7.01 6.17 5.39
CA PHE A 13 -6.85 7.20 4.36
C PHE A 13 -7.82 8.37 4.58
N PRO A 14 -7.35 9.63 4.57
CA PRO A 14 -8.17 10.77 4.98
C PRO A 14 -9.32 11.09 4.01
N LEU A 15 -9.14 10.73 2.74
CA LEU A 15 -10.03 11.11 1.65
C LEU A 15 -10.69 9.87 1.00
N ILE A 16 -11.90 10.05 0.46
CA ILE A 16 -12.71 8.97 -0.13
C ILE A 16 -11.99 8.27 -1.30
N PRO A 17 -11.35 8.98 -2.26
CA PRO A 17 -10.65 8.34 -3.37
C PRO A 17 -9.55 7.40 -2.89
N GLU A 18 -8.75 7.81 -1.91
CA GLU A 18 -7.65 7.04 -1.33
C GLU A 18 -8.18 5.83 -0.57
N LYS A 19 -9.29 5.98 0.19
CA LYS A 19 -9.97 4.83 0.81
C LYS A 19 -10.41 3.83 -0.26
N LEU A 20 -11.11 4.28 -1.30
CA LEU A 20 -11.60 3.42 -2.37
C LEU A 20 -10.46 2.73 -3.13
N ALA A 21 -9.43 3.49 -3.51
CA ALA A 21 -8.25 3.00 -4.20
C ALA A 21 -7.54 1.94 -3.35
N SER A 22 -7.36 2.18 -2.05
CA SER A 22 -6.74 1.19 -1.17
C SER A 22 -7.50 -0.14 -1.14
N PHE A 23 -8.84 -0.11 -1.01
CA PHE A 23 -9.66 -1.32 -1.06
C PHE A 23 -9.56 -2.06 -2.39
N MET A 24 -9.61 -1.33 -3.50
CA MET A 24 -9.55 -1.94 -4.83
C MET A 24 -8.15 -2.50 -5.12
N CYS A 25 -7.10 -1.82 -4.65
CA CYS A 25 -5.71 -2.28 -4.70
C CYS A 25 -5.46 -3.49 -3.81
N MET A 26 -6.16 -3.63 -2.69
CA MET A 26 -6.04 -4.80 -1.82
C MET A 26 -6.89 -5.98 -2.32
N TYR A 27 -8.02 -5.72 -2.99
CA TYR A 27 -9.02 -6.73 -3.33
C TYR A 27 -8.43 -7.95 -4.05
N ARG A 28 -7.71 -7.75 -5.16
CA ARG A 28 -7.13 -8.86 -5.94
C ARG A 28 -6.06 -9.62 -5.16
N PHE A 29 -5.26 -8.89 -4.40
CA PHE A 29 -4.20 -9.48 -3.58
C PHE A 29 -4.78 -10.36 -2.46
N VAL A 30 -5.79 -9.85 -1.73
CA VAL A 30 -6.49 -10.62 -0.69
C VAL A 30 -7.21 -11.83 -1.27
N GLN A 31 -7.82 -11.71 -2.46
CA GLN A 31 -8.40 -12.86 -3.16
C GLN A 31 -7.37 -13.95 -3.44
N TRP A 32 -6.17 -13.57 -3.89
CA TRP A 32 -5.09 -14.52 -4.10
C TRP A 32 -4.59 -15.14 -2.77
N GLN A 33 -4.44 -14.36 -1.69
CA GLN A 33 -4.06 -14.91 -0.38
C GLN A 33 -5.08 -15.92 0.17
N ILE A 34 -6.38 -15.70 -0.07
CA ILE A 34 -7.45 -16.62 0.35
C ILE A 34 -7.45 -17.90 -0.52
N SER A 35 -7.19 -17.77 -1.82
CA SER A 35 -7.19 -18.88 -2.77
C SER A 35 -5.95 -18.80 -3.65
N PRO A 36 -4.80 -19.35 -3.22
CA PRO A 36 -3.52 -19.19 -3.92
C PRO A 36 -3.42 -20.18 -5.08
N THR A 37 -4.15 -19.90 -6.17
CA THR A 37 -4.14 -20.66 -7.41
C THR A 37 -3.43 -19.88 -8.51
N TYR A 38 -3.04 -20.55 -9.59
CA TYR A 38 -2.50 -19.87 -10.78
C TYR A 38 -3.48 -18.83 -11.34
N GLU A 39 -4.78 -19.14 -11.34
CA GLU A 39 -5.82 -18.26 -11.89
C GLU A 39 -6.02 -16.97 -11.08
N THR A 40 -5.97 -17.05 -9.75
CA THR A 40 -6.06 -15.87 -8.89
C THR A 40 -4.77 -15.07 -8.89
N TYR A 41 -3.61 -15.74 -8.98
CA TYR A 41 -2.31 -15.10 -9.12
C TYR A 41 -2.21 -14.29 -10.41
N LYS A 42 -2.64 -14.87 -11.55
CA LYS A 42 -2.62 -14.20 -12.87
C LYS A 42 -3.48 -12.93 -12.94
N ARG A 43 -4.42 -12.74 -12.01
CA ARG A 43 -5.26 -11.53 -11.94
C ARG A 43 -4.57 -10.36 -11.25
N LEU A 44 -3.50 -10.62 -10.51
CA LEU A 44 -2.71 -9.57 -9.88
C LEU A 44 -2.16 -8.63 -10.93
N HIS A 45 -2.14 -7.34 -10.62
CA HIS A 45 -1.33 -6.39 -11.37
C HIS A 45 0.15 -6.70 -11.13
N ASP A 46 1.01 -6.37 -12.10
CA ASP A 46 2.46 -6.64 -12.00
C ASP A 46 3.08 -6.08 -10.72
N TRP A 47 2.58 -4.94 -10.23
CA TRP A 47 3.04 -4.30 -9.00
C TRP A 47 2.55 -5.01 -7.72
N GLN A 48 1.47 -5.78 -7.78
CA GLN A 48 0.93 -6.58 -6.67
C GLN A 48 1.68 -7.90 -6.49
N THR A 49 2.36 -8.38 -7.54
CA THR A 49 3.07 -9.66 -7.51
C THR A 49 3.97 -9.74 -6.25
N PRO A 50 3.89 -10.84 -5.49
CA PRO A 50 4.68 -11.03 -4.27
C PRO A 50 6.18 -10.97 -4.55
N ARG A 51 6.89 -10.22 -3.71
CA ARG A 51 8.36 -10.15 -3.70
C ARG A 51 8.93 -11.28 -2.84
N PRO A 52 10.20 -11.68 -3.04
CA PRO A 52 10.84 -12.71 -2.22
C PRO A 52 10.77 -12.42 -0.71
N SER A 53 10.94 -11.16 -0.29
CA SER A 53 10.82 -10.75 1.11
C SER A 53 9.45 -11.11 1.71
N GLN A 54 8.38 -10.94 0.95
CA GLN A 54 7.01 -11.25 1.36
C GLN A 54 6.76 -12.77 1.51
N ILE A 55 7.58 -13.59 0.88
CA ILE A 55 7.44 -15.06 0.93
C ILE A 55 8.35 -15.64 2.03
N ILE A 56 9.55 -15.09 2.20
CA ILE A 56 10.62 -15.69 3.01
C ILE A 56 10.64 -15.16 4.44
N ILE A 57 10.31 -13.89 4.65
CA ILE A 57 10.44 -13.22 5.94
C ILE A 57 9.07 -13.20 6.62
N PRO A 58 8.90 -13.75 7.84
CA PRO A 58 7.67 -13.56 8.61
C PRO A 58 7.48 -12.07 8.95
N HIS A 59 6.31 -11.52 8.66
CA HIS A 59 5.99 -10.11 8.88
C HIS A 59 4.48 -9.90 9.07
N PRO A 60 4.04 -8.75 9.62
CA PRO A 60 2.63 -8.39 9.72
C PRO A 60 1.98 -8.19 8.35
N ALA A 61 0.77 -8.75 8.16
CA ALA A 61 0.07 -8.77 6.86
C ALA A 61 -0.14 -7.39 6.20
N TRP A 62 -0.11 -6.29 6.96
CA TRP A 62 -0.26 -4.95 6.38
C TRP A 62 0.89 -4.57 5.43
N MET A 63 2.09 -5.10 5.65
CA MET A 63 3.29 -4.76 4.87
C MET A 63 3.26 -5.31 3.43
N ASP A 64 2.33 -6.21 3.12
CA ASP A 64 2.11 -6.73 1.77
C ASP A 64 1.32 -5.77 0.86
N LEU A 65 0.58 -4.85 1.48
CA LEU A 65 -0.46 -4.05 0.83
C LEU A 65 0.00 -2.76 0.16
N PRO A 66 1.12 -2.10 0.56
CA PRO A 66 1.63 -0.95 -0.17
C PRO A 66 1.86 -1.25 -1.65
N PRO A 67 1.56 -0.31 -2.56
CA PRO A 67 1.57 -0.59 -3.99
C PRO A 67 2.99 -0.76 -4.56
N TRP A 68 4.01 -0.19 -3.91
CA TRP A 68 5.38 -0.21 -4.39
C TRP A 68 6.14 -1.44 -3.88
N GLY A 69 6.56 -2.32 -4.80
CA GLY A 69 7.33 -3.54 -4.49
C GLY A 69 8.56 -3.30 -3.62
N LYS A 70 9.40 -2.31 -3.98
CA LYS A 70 10.61 -1.97 -3.21
C LYS A 70 10.30 -1.36 -1.84
N PHE A 71 9.18 -0.64 -1.71
CA PHE A 71 8.73 -0.15 -0.41
C PHE A 71 8.40 -1.32 0.50
N ARG A 72 7.66 -2.32 0.00
CA ARG A 72 7.33 -3.55 0.74
C ARG A 72 8.58 -4.28 1.20
N GLU A 73 9.57 -4.47 0.32
CA GLU A 73 10.87 -5.06 0.68
C GLU A 73 11.54 -4.29 1.82
N LYS A 74 11.68 -2.97 1.69
CA LYS A 74 12.33 -2.13 2.70
C LYS A 74 11.62 -2.18 4.06
N VAL A 75 10.29 -2.16 4.10
CA VAL A 75 9.55 -2.22 5.39
C VAL A 75 9.59 -3.60 6.03
N ILE A 76 9.56 -4.68 5.24
CA ILE A 76 9.62 -6.07 5.74
C ILE A 76 11.00 -6.39 6.32
N GLU A 77 12.07 -6.01 5.60
CA GLU A 77 13.45 -6.24 6.04
C GLU A 77 13.79 -5.46 7.32
N ASN A 78 13.10 -4.33 7.55
CA ASN A 78 13.32 -3.43 8.69
C ASN A 78 12.09 -3.36 9.60
N GLN A 79 11.33 -4.45 9.71
CA GLN A 79 10.02 -4.47 10.39
C GLN A 79 10.07 -3.98 11.85
N ALA A 80 11.17 -4.20 12.58
CA ALA A 80 11.33 -3.70 13.94
C ALA A 80 11.26 -2.16 14.04
N ARG A 81 11.60 -1.45 12.96
CA ARG A 81 11.54 0.01 12.87
C ARG A 81 10.17 0.51 12.41
N TYR A 82 9.48 -0.24 11.55
CA TYR A 82 8.29 0.25 10.84
C TYR A 82 6.97 -0.38 11.30
N ASP A 83 7.00 -1.47 12.07
CA ASP A 83 5.80 -2.08 12.64
C ASP A 83 5.32 -1.31 13.88
N ASN A 84 4.94 -0.06 13.68
CA ASN A 84 4.39 0.79 14.73
C ASN A 84 3.29 1.70 14.18
N LEU A 85 2.46 2.21 15.10
CA LEU A 85 1.28 2.98 14.74
C LEU A 85 1.64 4.35 14.13
N GLU A 86 2.76 4.94 14.54
CA GLU A 86 3.20 6.24 14.00
C GLU A 86 3.49 6.12 12.50
N PHE A 87 4.30 5.14 12.10
CA PHE A 87 4.63 4.90 10.70
C PHE A 87 3.40 4.61 9.85
N GLN A 88 2.48 3.77 10.35
CA GLN A 88 1.24 3.44 9.64
C GLN A 88 0.36 4.67 9.41
N ASN A 89 0.24 5.55 10.41
CA ASN A 89 -0.52 6.79 10.29
C ASN A 89 0.15 7.77 9.31
N ASP A 90 1.48 7.88 9.36
CA ASP A 90 2.23 8.72 8.42
C ASP A 90 2.07 8.24 6.98
N TYR A 91 2.17 6.93 6.75
CA TYR A 91 1.93 6.34 5.44
C TYR A 91 0.51 6.65 4.94
N ALA A 92 -0.51 6.35 5.75
CA ALA A 92 -1.91 6.50 5.34
C ALA A 92 -2.31 7.97 5.08
N SER A 93 -1.78 8.91 5.86
CA SER A 93 -2.09 10.35 5.73
C SER A 93 -1.39 11.03 4.55
N ASN A 94 -0.27 10.47 4.09
CA ASN A 94 0.52 11.03 3.00
C ASN A 94 0.38 10.27 1.67
N PHE A 95 -0.31 9.14 1.65
CA PHE A 95 -0.68 8.46 0.41
C PHE A 95 -1.71 9.30 -0.36
N SER A 96 -1.47 9.50 -1.66
CA SER A 96 -2.37 10.21 -2.54
C SER A 96 -2.60 9.45 -3.84
N VAL A 97 -3.79 9.64 -4.41
CA VAL A 97 -4.15 9.11 -5.72
C VAL A 97 -4.53 10.26 -6.66
N SER A 98 -4.10 10.16 -7.91
CA SER A 98 -4.44 11.16 -8.92
C SER A 98 -5.93 11.09 -9.29
N PRO A 99 -6.53 12.18 -9.80
CA PRO A 99 -7.91 12.15 -10.33
C PRO A 99 -8.12 11.19 -11.52
N LEU A 100 -7.05 10.68 -12.14
CA LEU A 100 -7.13 9.64 -13.16
C LEU A 100 -7.32 8.25 -12.54
N MET A 101 -6.90 8.05 -11.29
CA MET A 101 -7.08 6.81 -10.54
C MET A 101 -8.56 6.48 -10.29
N ASP A 102 -9.42 7.50 -10.12
CA ASP A 102 -10.89 7.33 -10.10
C ASP A 102 -11.39 6.58 -11.34
N ARG A 103 -10.63 6.62 -12.44
CA ARG A 103 -10.97 5.97 -13.71
C ARG A 103 -10.15 4.72 -14.01
N HIS A 104 -8.87 4.60 -13.61
CA HIS A 104 -8.00 3.46 -13.95
C HIS A 104 -7.05 3.03 -12.80
N LEU A 105 -7.38 1.94 -12.12
CA LEU A 105 -6.65 1.41 -10.95
C LEU A 105 -5.42 0.55 -11.27
N SER A 106 -5.18 0.25 -12.55
CA SER A 106 -4.06 -0.60 -12.96
C SER A 106 -2.73 0.14 -13.08
N ASP A 107 -2.76 1.46 -13.23
CA ASP A 107 -1.58 2.27 -13.50
C ASP A 107 -1.03 2.90 -12.20
N ILE A 108 0.08 2.35 -11.72
CA ILE A 108 0.76 2.81 -10.50
C ILE A 108 1.32 4.24 -10.64
N SER A 109 1.48 4.77 -11.86
CA SER A 109 1.96 6.14 -12.05
C SER A 109 1.01 7.19 -11.47
N ASN A 110 -0.23 6.79 -11.19
CA ASN A 110 -1.27 7.61 -10.56
C ASN A 110 -1.24 7.59 -9.01
N MET A 111 -0.28 6.90 -8.39
CA MET A 111 -0.09 6.89 -6.94
C MET A 111 1.16 7.68 -6.55
N SER A 112 1.08 8.44 -5.48
CA SER A 112 2.22 9.20 -4.96
C SER A 112 2.17 9.35 -3.44
N MET A 113 3.31 9.74 -2.88
CA MET A 113 3.43 10.22 -1.51
C MET A 113 3.59 11.73 -1.51
N LYS A 114 3.04 12.41 -0.50
CA LYS A 114 3.22 13.85 -0.31
C LYS A 114 4.60 14.18 0.24
N LYS A 115 5.04 15.42 -0.01
CA LYS A 115 6.33 15.95 0.44
C LYS A 115 6.65 15.74 1.93
N PRO A 116 5.71 15.92 2.88
CA PRO A 116 5.99 15.70 4.30
C PRO A 116 6.49 14.28 4.63
N PHE A 117 6.05 13.26 3.87
CA PHE A 117 6.56 11.89 4.02
C PHE A 117 8.02 11.79 3.56
N ALA A 118 8.37 12.44 2.44
CA ALA A 118 9.75 12.46 1.93
C ALA A 118 10.71 13.17 2.90
N ASP A 119 10.25 14.27 3.49
CA ASP A 119 11.04 15.08 4.42
C ASP A 119 11.29 14.31 5.73
N LYS A 120 10.27 13.55 6.21
CA LYS A 120 10.38 12.73 7.42
C LYS A 120 11.17 11.44 7.20
N TYR A 121 11.06 10.82 6.03
CA TYR A 121 11.69 9.55 5.69
C TYR A 121 12.45 9.63 4.35
N PRO A 122 13.61 10.32 4.33
CA PRO A 122 14.38 10.56 3.10
C PRO A 122 14.85 9.25 2.44
N GLU A 123 14.98 8.16 3.21
CA GLU A 123 15.34 6.85 2.70
C GLU A 123 14.29 6.21 1.78
N PHE A 124 13.07 6.76 1.66
CA PHE A 124 12.05 6.24 0.72
C PHE A 124 11.99 7.02 -0.61
N GLN A 125 12.83 8.03 -0.79
CA GLN A 125 12.84 8.86 -2.01
C GLN A 125 13.11 8.05 -3.29
N ASP A 126 13.86 6.95 -3.20
CA ASP A 126 14.23 6.10 -4.32
C ASP A 126 13.23 4.97 -4.62
N VAL A 127 12.22 4.79 -3.75
CA VAL A 127 11.27 3.64 -3.82
C VAL A 127 9.80 4.04 -3.91
N CYS A 128 9.49 5.33 -3.71
CA CYS A 128 8.13 5.88 -3.87
C CYS A 128 8.15 6.99 -4.93
N ARG A 129 7.01 7.19 -5.60
CA ARG A 129 6.77 8.41 -6.37
C ARG A 129 6.30 9.51 -5.43
N PHE A 130 6.76 10.73 -5.64
CA PHE A 130 6.30 11.91 -4.90
C PHE A 130 5.58 12.88 -5.84
N GLU A 131 4.63 13.65 -5.29
CA GLU A 131 3.98 14.74 -6.02
C GLU A 131 5.03 15.81 -6.40
N GLU A 132 5.03 16.26 -7.65
CA GLU A 132 5.78 17.45 -8.05
C GLU A 132 5.11 18.68 -7.39
N VAL A 133 5.92 19.54 -6.77
CA VAL A 133 5.45 20.78 -6.12
C VAL A 133 4.90 21.75 -7.15
#